data_AF-A0A1M5V896-F1
#
_entry.id   AF-A0A1M5V896-F1
#
_cell.length_a   1.000
_cell.length_b   1.000
_cell.length_c   1.000
_cell.angle_alpha   90.00
_cell.angle_beta   90.00
_cell.angle_gamma   90.00
#
_symmetry.space_group_name_H-M   'P 1'
#
loop_
_entity.id
_entity.type
_entity.pdbx_description
1 polymer ?
#
loop_
_entity_poly.entity_id
_entity_poly.type
_entity_poly.pdbx_seq_one_letter_code
_entity_poly.pdbx_strand_id
1 'polypeptide(L)'
;MIALLLINFTISLIKSILWIFLGILFIKHFETASSYIIRKPIPEKLVSKKNKNDFIELMKWIGVCFLFIGIISIIMAITTISIGGHQIKF
;
A
#
# COMPACT_ATOMS: atom_id res chain seq x y z
N MET A 1 -10.54 -28.38 -10.14
CA MET A 1 -9.92 -27.25 -10.85
C MET A 1 -10.46 -25.90 -10.39
N ILE A 2 -11.78 -25.67 -10.38
CA ILE A 2 -12.42 -24.41 -9.97
C ILE A 2 -12.11 -24.01 -8.52
N ALA A 3 -12.12 -24.97 -7.58
CA ALA A 3 -11.79 -24.70 -6.17
C ALA A 3 -10.36 -24.15 -5.98
N LEU A 4 -9.38 -24.68 -6.72
CA LEU A 4 -7.99 -24.23 -6.65
C LEU A 4 -7.83 -22.79 -7.19
N LEU A 5 -8.54 -22.46 -8.27
CA LEU A 5 -8.59 -21.11 -8.84
C LEU A 5 -9.19 -20.08 -7.87
N LEU A 6 -10.28 -20.44 -7.19
CA LEU A 6 -10.93 -19.59 -6.17
C LEU A 6 -10.03 -19.36 -4.94
N ILE A 7 -9.33 -20.40 -4.47
CA ILE A 7 -8.39 -20.27 -3.36
C ILE A 7 -7.22 -19.33 -3.73
N ASN A 8 -6.62 -19.53 -4.90
CA ASN A 8 -5.53 -18.68 -5.38
C ASN A 8 -5.96 -17.21 -5.55
N PHE A 9 -7.17 -16.98 -6.08
CA PHE A 9 -7.74 -15.65 -6.18
C PHE A 9 -7.97 -15.00 -4.81
N THR A 10 -8.51 -15.75 -3.86
CA THR A 10 -8.75 -15.27 -2.49
C THR A 10 -7.44 -14.89 -1.80
N ILE A 11 -6.40 -15.72 -1.93
CA ILE A 11 -5.05 -15.42 -1.41
C ILE A 11 -4.49 -14.16 -2.08
N SER A 12 -4.67 -14.01 -3.39
CA SER A 12 -4.23 -12.81 -4.12
C SER A 12 -4.97 -11.55 -3.65
N LEU A 13 -6.27 -11.62 -3.44
CA LEU A 13 -7.07 -10.51 -2.91
C LEU A 13 -6.61 -10.11 -1.51
N ILE A 14 -6.37 -11.07 -0.62
CA ILE A 14 -5.88 -10.81 0.74
C ILE A 14 -4.53 -10.09 0.67
N LYS A 15 -3.61 -10.54 -0.19
CA LYS A 15 -2.32 -9.86 -0.38
C LYS A 15 -2.51 -8.42 -0.87
N SER A 16 -3.39 -8.18 -1.84
CA SER A 16 -3.66 -6.83 -2.34
C SER A 16 -4.25 -5.91 -1.27
N ILE A 17 -5.21 -6.41 -0.48
CA ILE A 17 -5.81 -5.66 0.63
C ILE A 17 -4.74 -5.33 1.67
N LEU A 18 -3.82 -6.24 1.95
CA LEU A 18 -2.71 -6.02 2.88
C LEU A 18 -1.80 -4.88 2.39
N TRP A 19 -1.47 -4.83 1.09
CA TRP A 19 -0.72 -3.71 0.51
C TRP A 19 -1.46 -2.37 0.62
N ILE A 20 -2.77 -2.36 0.37
CA ILE A 20 -3.60 -1.15 0.52
C ILE A 20 -3.59 -0.69 1.98
N PHE A 21 -3.78 -1.63 2.92
CA PHE A 21 -3.79 -1.33 4.35
C PHE A 21 -2.44 -0.76 4.82
N LEU A 22 -1.33 -1.35 4.38
CA LEU A 22 0.01 -0.81 4.62
C LEU A 22 0.18 0.60 4.06
N GLY A 23 -0.27 0.85 2.83
CA GLY A 23 -0.23 2.20 2.23
C GLY A 23 -1.02 3.23 3.04
N ILE A 24 -2.25 2.89 3.49
CA ILE A 24 -3.07 3.76 4.34
C ILE A 24 -2.39 4.02 5.68
N LEU A 25 -1.82 2.99 6.30
CA LEU A 25 -1.13 3.09 7.57
C LEU A 25 0.10 3.99 7.44
N PHE A 26 0.89 3.85 6.37
CA PHE A 26 1.99 4.77 6.07
C PHE A 26 1.50 6.22 5.90
N ILE A 27 0.42 6.47 5.14
CA ILE A 27 -0.08 7.84 4.95
C ILE A 27 -0.60 8.44 6.25
N LYS A 28 -1.43 7.71 7.01
CA LYS A 28 -2.11 8.23 8.22
C LYS A 28 -1.23 8.21 9.47
N HIS A 29 -0.54 7.11 9.74
CA HIS A 29 0.23 6.97 10.97
C HIS A 29 1.61 7.61 10.87
N PHE A 30 2.19 7.80 9.68
CA PHE A 30 3.47 8.51 9.59
C PHE A 30 3.33 10.00 9.87
N GLU A 31 2.22 10.62 9.49
CA GLU A 31 1.92 12.01 9.85
C GLU A 31 1.73 12.16 11.37
N THR A 32 1.08 11.17 11.99
CA THR A 32 0.85 11.14 13.45
C THR A 32 2.13 10.82 14.23
N ALA A 33 2.94 9.86 13.76
CA ALA A 33 4.20 9.44 14.36
C ALA A 33 5.29 10.51 14.20
N SER A 34 5.36 11.17 13.04
CA SER A 34 6.26 12.32 12.87
C SER A 34 5.88 13.42 13.85
N SER A 35 4.60 13.80 13.96
CA SER A 35 4.12 14.75 14.98
C SER A 35 4.53 14.37 16.41
N TYR A 36 4.42 13.08 16.77
CA TYR A 36 4.80 12.58 18.09
C TYR A 36 6.31 12.59 18.36
N ILE A 37 7.13 12.24 17.37
CA ILE A 37 8.60 12.29 17.45
C ILE A 37 9.07 13.75 17.61
N ILE A 38 8.34 14.70 17.03
CA ILE A 38 8.63 16.15 17.07
C ILE A 38 8.24 16.79 18.41
N ARG A 39 7.39 16.13 19.21
CA ARG A 39 7.09 16.59 20.58
C ARG A 39 8.26 16.38 21.55
N LYS A 40 9.26 15.57 21.20
CA LYS A 40 10.57 15.68 21.85
C LYS A 40 11.29 16.88 21.25
N PRO A 41 11.82 17.82 22.05
CA PRO A 41 12.57 18.96 21.54
C PRO A 41 13.85 18.45 20.87
N ILE A 42 13.76 18.15 19.57
CA ILE A 42 14.92 17.88 18.73
C ILE A 42 15.62 19.24 18.62
N PRO A 43 16.88 19.37 19.04
CA PRO A 43 17.57 20.65 19.01
C PRO A 43 17.50 21.23 17.60
N GLU A 44 16.91 22.42 17.48
CA GLU A 44 16.56 23.11 16.22
C GLU A 44 17.76 23.35 15.30
N LYS A 45 18.98 23.03 15.76
CA LYS A 45 20.25 23.22 15.07
C LYS A 45 20.70 22.06 14.18
N LEU A 46 20.05 20.88 14.20
CA LEU A 46 20.55 19.69 13.49
C LEU A 46 19.77 19.28 12.23
N VAL A 47 18.53 19.73 12.04
CA VAL A 47 17.75 19.39 10.84
C VAL A 47 16.96 20.62 10.38
N SER A 48 17.27 21.13 9.19
CA SER A 48 16.52 22.24 8.61
C SER A 48 15.04 21.85 8.49
N LYS A 49 14.13 22.76 8.85
CA LYS A 49 12.67 22.55 8.75
C LYS A 49 12.24 22.12 7.34
N LYS A 50 13.02 22.53 6.33
CA LYS A 50 12.90 22.14 4.91
C LYS A 50 13.14 20.63 4.70
N ASN A 51 14.28 20.10 5.14
CA ASN A 51 14.62 18.67 4.95
C ASN A 51 13.58 17.73 5.59
N LYS A 52 12.95 18.19 6.66
CA LYS A 52 11.92 17.44 7.38
C LYS A 52 10.58 17.42 6.64
N ASN A 53 10.17 18.52 6.02
CA ASN A 53 8.98 18.56 5.18
C ASN A 53 9.18 17.69 3.93
N ASP A 54 10.34 17.79 3.28
CA ASP A 54 10.68 16.98 2.10
C ASP A 54 10.65 15.47 2.44
N PHE A 55 11.13 15.09 3.63
CA PHE A 55 11.07 13.71 4.10
C PHE A 55 9.63 13.21 4.37
N ILE A 56 8.78 14.05 4.97
CA ILE A 56 7.36 13.70 5.19
C ILE A 56 6.64 13.55 3.85
N GLU A 57 6.91 14.44 2.89
CA GLU A 57 6.33 14.39 1.56
C GLU A 57 6.78 13.13 0.80
N LEU A 58 8.06 12.78 0.87
CA LEU A 58 8.59 11.56 0.28
C LEU A 58 7.94 10.29 0.88
N MET A 59 7.74 10.26 2.20
CA MET A 59 7.08 9.14 2.87
C MET A 59 5.58 9.04 2.53
N LYS A 60 4.90 10.18 2.34
CA LYS A 60 3.53 10.20 1.79
C LYS A 60 3.49 9.61 0.38
N TRP A 61 4.43 9.99 -0.48
CA TRP A 61 4.57 9.42 -1.83
C TRP A 61 4.80 7.91 -1.81
N ILE A 62 5.65 7.40 -0.92
CA ILE A 62 5.85 5.95 -0.74
C ILE A 62 4.52 5.25 -0.35
N GLY A 63 3.76 5.83 0.57
CA GLY A 63 2.43 5.31 0.93
C GLY A 63 1.45 5.28 -0.24
N VAL A 64 1.46 6.30 -1.09
CA VAL A 64 0.66 6.35 -2.33
C VAL A 64 1.11 5.28 -3.33
N CYS A 65 2.42 5.01 -3.45
CA CYS A 65 2.92 3.91 -4.28
C CYS A 65 2.38 2.54 -3.82
N PHE A 66 2.33 2.29 -2.50
CA PHE A 66 1.77 1.05 -1.97
C PHE A 66 0.27 0.90 -2.27
N LEU A 67 -0.50 1.98 -2.20
CA LEU A 67 -1.90 2.00 -2.62
C LEU A 67 -2.04 1.60 -4.10
N PHE A 68 -1.23 2.20 -4.98
CA PHE A 68 -1.24 1.90 -6.41
C PHE A 68 -0.90 0.43 -6.69
N ILE A 69 0.13 -0.11 -6.05
CA ILE A 69 0.51 -1.53 -6.17
C ILE A 69 -0.67 -2.42 -5.76
N GLY A 70 -1.31 -2.12 -4.63
CA GLY A 70 -2.47 -2.87 -4.15
C GLY A 70 -3.64 -2.85 -5.14
N ILE A 71 -3.96 -1.69 -5.72
CA ILE A 71 -5.04 -1.56 -6.71
C ILE A 71 -4.71 -2.34 -8.00
N ILE A 72 -3.50 -2.19 -8.54
CA ILE A 72 -3.06 -2.91 -9.74
C ILE A 72 -3.12 -4.43 -9.50
N SER A 73 -2.72 -4.88 -8.32
CA SER A 73 -2.77 -6.29 -7.92
C SER A 73 -4.20 -6.85 -7.93
N ILE A 74 -5.21 -6.05 -7.53
CA ILE A 74 -6.63 -6.43 -7.61
C ILE A 74 -7.05 -6.56 -9.09
N ILE A 75 -6.68 -5.61 -9.94
CA ILE A 75 -7.02 -5.63 -11.37
C ILE A 75 -6.42 -6.88 -12.06
N MET A 76 -5.17 -7.23 -11.74
CA MET A 76 -4.53 -8.45 -12.25
C MET A 76 -5.22 -9.72 -11.75
N ALA A 77 -5.65 -9.76 -10.49
CA ALA A 77 -6.38 -10.90 -9.95
C ALA A 77 -7.74 -11.11 -10.66
N ILE A 78 -8.47 -10.02 -10.95
CA ILE A 78 -9.75 -10.05 -11.65
C ILE A 78 -9.59 -10.52 -13.09
N THR A 79 -8.60 -9.98 -13.82
CA THR A 79 -8.32 -10.37 -15.21
C THR A 79 -7.93 -11.84 -15.32
N THR A 80 -7.14 -12.36 -14.38
CA THR A 80 -6.75 -13.77 -14.35
C THR A 80 -7.96 -14.70 -14.19
N ILE A 81 -8.93 -14.35 -13.33
CA ILE A 81 -10.19 -15.11 -13.21
C ILE A 81 -11.03 -15.01 -14.48
N SER A 82 -11.13 -13.83 -15.10
CA SER A 82 -11.95 -13.62 -16.28
C SER A 82 -11.45 -14.48 -17.46
N ILE A 83 -10.13 -14.50 -17.68
CA ILE A 83 -9.50 -15.30 -18.72
C ILE A 83 -9.60 -16.80 -18.40
N GLY A 84 -9.31 -17.20 -17.15
CA GLY A 84 -9.43 -18.59 -16.71
C GLY A 84 -10.86 -19.13 -16.78
N GLY A 85 -11.87 -18.30 -16.50
CA GLY A 85 -13.28 -18.63 -16.64
C GLY A 85 -13.74 -18.77 -18.09
N HIS A 86 -13.11 -18.04 -19.01
CA HIS A 86 -13.41 -18.11 -20.44
C HIS A 86 -12.91 -19.42 -21.08
N GLN A 87 -11.84 -20.01 -20.55
CA GLN A 87 -11.27 -21.29 -21.01
C GLN A 87 -12.08 -22.52 -20.58
N ILE A 88 -12.89 -22.43 -19.52
CA ILE A 88 -13.68 -23.57 -18.98
C ILE A 88 -15.02 -23.73 -19.73
N LYS A 89 -15.40 -22.75 -20.56
CA LYS A 89 -16.66 -22.76 -21.35
C LYS A 89 -16.52 -23.40 -22.75
N PHE A 90 -15.34 -23.88 -23.14
CA PHE A 90 -15.10 -24.60 -24.39
C PHE A 90 -14.74 -26.05 -24.14
#